data_AF-L8G062-F1
#
_entry.id   AF-L8G062-F1
#
_cell.length_a   1.000
_cell.length_b   1.000
_cell.length_c   1.000
_cell.angle_alpha   90.00
_cell.angle_beta   90.00
_cell.angle_gamma   90.00
#
_symmetry.space_group_name_H-M   'P 1'
#
loop_
_entity.id
_entity.type
_entity.pdbx_description
1 polymer ?
#
loop_
_entity_poly.entity_id
_entity_poly.type
_entity_poly.pdbx_seq_one_letter_code
_entity_poly.pdbx_strand_id
1 'polypeptide(L)'
;MYKGGGMSKYPNNKAGAKYGTGYCGVQCPRDMKFVNGMGNAEGWVPSSNDSNAGVGGHGSCYAEMDIREANSMATAYTPHSCDTITQAMCDGDGCGGTYSADRYGGTCDPDGCHFNSYR
;
A
#
# COMPACT_ATOMS: atom_id res chain seq x y z
N MET A 1 -0.15 9.24 4.11
CA MET A 1 -0.36 8.66 5.46
C MET A 1 -0.87 9.71 6.46
N TYR A 2 -1.62 9.31 7.50
CA TYR A 2 -2.04 10.21 8.58
C TYR A 2 -0.93 10.42 9.63
N LYS A 3 -0.75 11.66 10.11
CA LYS A 3 0.28 12.03 11.11
C LYS A 3 0.26 11.16 12.38
N GLY A 4 -0.92 10.75 12.84
CA GLY A 4 -1.10 9.90 14.03
C GLY A 4 -1.10 8.40 13.76
N GLY A 5 -0.71 7.95 12.55
CA GLY A 5 -0.82 6.54 12.13
C GLY A 5 -2.26 6.05 11.99
N GLY A 6 -3.24 6.97 11.97
CA GLY A 6 -4.66 6.67 11.86
C GLY A 6 -5.42 6.54 13.18
N MET A 7 -4.80 6.72 14.35
CA MET A 7 -5.49 6.59 15.66
C MET A 7 -6.75 7.46 15.80
N SER A 8 -6.71 8.70 15.27
CA SER A 8 -7.83 9.62 15.37
C SER A 8 -9.00 9.24 14.46
N LYS A 9 -8.74 8.51 13.37
CA LYS A 9 -9.75 8.07 12.39
C LYS A 9 -10.27 6.67 12.70
N TYR A 10 -9.41 5.82 13.27
CA TYR A 10 -9.68 4.40 13.51
C TYR A 10 -9.54 4.11 15.01
N PRO A 11 -10.63 4.17 15.79
CA PRO A 11 -10.59 4.05 17.25
C PRO A 11 -9.95 2.74 17.76
N ASN A 12 -10.00 1.68 16.97
CA ASN A 12 -9.39 0.39 17.30
C ASN A 12 -7.86 0.37 17.08
N ASN A 13 -7.31 1.31 16.32
CA ASN A 13 -5.87 1.53 16.29
C ASN A 13 -5.44 2.29 17.56
N LYS A 14 -4.94 1.54 18.56
CA LYS A 14 -4.39 2.10 19.80
C LYS A 14 -2.88 2.31 19.77
N ALA A 15 -2.21 1.94 18.68
CA ALA A 15 -0.75 1.98 18.57
C ALA A 15 -0.29 3.27 17.89
N GLY A 16 -0.84 3.59 16.72
CA GLY A 16 -0.54 4.82 15.99
C GLY A 16 0.86 4.94 15.42
N ALA A 17 1.24 6.16 15.08
CA ALA A 17 2.51 6.49 14.44
C ALA A 17 3.72 6.05 15.29
N LYS A 18 3.59 6.02 16.62
CA LYS A 18 4.65 5.55 17.55
C LYS A 18 5.11 4.12 17.22
N TYR A 19 4.23 3.30 16.67
CA TYR A 19 4.52 1.92 16.28
C TYR A 19 4.37 1.68 14.78
N GLY A 20 4.48 2.75 13.96
CA GLY A 20 4.50 2.62 12.50
C GLY A 20 3.21 2.13 11.86
N THR A 21 2.05 2.33 12.49
CA THR A 21 0.75 1.93 11.90
C THR A 21 0.26 2.92 10.83
N GLY A 22 -0.63 2.45 9.96
CA GLY A 22 -1.32 3.30 8.98
C GLY A 22 -0.52 3.56 7.69
N TYR A 23 0.37 2.63 7.32
CA TYR A 23 1.01 2.64 6.01
C TYR A 23 -0.05 2.55 4.90
N CYS A 24 0.26 3.22 3.79
CA CYS A 24 -0.52 3.25 2.57
C CYS A 24 0.42 3.64 1.42
N GLY A 25 0.13 3.13 0.23
CA GLY A 25 0.89 3.40 -0.99
C GLY A 25 0.01 3.18 -2.22
N VAL A 26 0.56 3.43 -3.41
CA VAL A 26 -0.22 3.33 -4.67
C VAL A 26 -0.51 1.91 -5.09
N GLN A 27 0.27 0.95 -4.59
CA GLN A 27 -0.01 -0.48 -4.80
C GLN A 27 -1.17 -0.98 -3.94
N CYS A 28 -1.76 -0.12 -3.10
CA CYS A 28 -2.81 -0.48 -2.16
C CYS A 28 -2.45 -1.74 -1.35
N PRO A 29 -1.28 -1.78 -0.67
CA PRO A 29 -0.70 -2.98 -0.08
C PRO A 29 -1.71 -3.77 0.76
N ARG A 30 -1.93 -5.02 0.35
CA ARG A 30 -2.83 -6.01 0.98
C ARG A 30 -2.08 -6.99 1.88
N ASP A 31 -0.76 -6.88 1.95
CA ASP A 31 0.14 -7.62 2.81
C ASP A 31 0.22 -7.06 4.24
N MET A 32 -0.42 -5.92 4.48
CA MET A 32 -0.56 -5.36 5.81
C MET A 32 -1.45 -6.23 6.70
N LYS A 33 -0.90 -6.71 7.82
CA LYS A 33 -1.63 -7.49 8.84
C LYS A 33 -2.74 -6.69 9.52
N PHE A 34 -2.65 -5.36 9.51
CA PHE A 34 -3.66 -4.46 10.03
C PHE A 34 -3.93 -3.30 9.06
N VAL A 35 -5.19 -3.09 8.70
CA VAL A 35 -5.65 -1.97 7.87
C VAL A 35 -6.80 -1.28 8.60
N ASN A 36 -6.79 0.05 8.69
CA ASN A 36 -7.82 0.84 9.40
C ASN A 36 -8.12 0.38 10.85
N GLY A 37 -7.12 -0.18 11.56
CA GLY A 37 -7.29 -0.71 12.92
C GLY A 37 -8.04 -2.05 12.99
N MET A 38 -8.23 -2.73 11.85
CA MET A 38 -8.83 -4.06 11.72
C MET A 38 -7.73 -5.07 11.38
N GLY A 39 -7.83 -6.29 11.90
CA GLY A 39 -6.93 -7.37 11.51
C GLY A 39 -7.29 -7.89 10.12
N ASN A 40 -6.30 -7.99 9.22
CA ASN A 40 -6.50 -8.42 7.84
C ASN A 40 -6.48 -9.95 7.71
N ALA A 41 -7.12 -10.66 8.65
CA ALA A 41 -7.02 -12.12 8.78
C ALA A 41 -8.05 -12.88 7.94
N GLU A 42 -9.16 -12.24 7.59
CA GLU A 42 -10.21 -12.86 6.78
C GLU A 42 -9.70 -13.11 5.35
N GLY A 43 -9.83 -14.37 4.90
CA GLY A 43 -9.36 -14.77 3.58
C GLY A 43 -7.85 -14.64 3.37
N TRP A 44 -7.05 -14.55 4.45
CA TRP A 44 -5.60 -14.41 4.34
C TRP A 44 -4.97 -15.59 3.61
N VAL A 45 -4.27 -15.31 2.52
CA VAL A 45 -3.51 -16.29 1.72
C VAL A 45 -2.03 -16.13 2.03
N PRO A 46 -1.35 -17.13 2.63
CA PRO A 46 0.10 -17.09 2.84
C PRO A 46 0.85 -16.96 1.52
N SER A 47 1.94 -16.19 1.52
CA SER A 47 2.81 -16.07 0.34
C SER A 47 3.50 -17.42 0.06
N SER A 48 3.66 -17.75 -1.23
CA SER A 48 4.38 -18.94 -1.66
C SER A 48 5.91 -18.78 -1.65
N ASN A 49 6.42 -17.55 -1.53
CA ASN A 49 7.85 -17.24 -1.65
C ASN A 49 8.41 -16.36 -0.51
N ASP A 50 7.57 -15.95 0.45
CA ASP A 50 7.99 -15.24 1.67
C ASP A 50 7.30 -15.89 2.87
N SER A 51 8.10 -16.41 3.80
CA SER A 51 7.60 -17.13 4.98
C SER A 51 6.87 -16.26 6.00
N ASN A 52 6.97 -14.94 5.89
CA ASN A 52 6.40 -13.98 6.84
C ASN A 52 5.27 -13.12 6.25
N ALA A 53 5.04 -13.22 4.95
CA ALA A 53 4.07 -12.42 4.21
C ALA A 53 2.86 -13.24 3.75
N GLY A 54 1.89 -12.53 3.21
CA GLY A 54 0.66 -13.06 2.64
C GLY A 54 -0.21 -11.90 2.18
N VAL A 55 -1.42 -12.21 1.73
CA VAL A 55 -2.35 -11.24 1.18
C VAL A 55 -3.69 -11.39 1.89
N GLY A 56 -4.19 -10.31 2.50
CA GLY A 56 -5.50 -10.26 3.14
C GLY A 56 -6.57 -9.63 2.25
N GLY A 57 -7.80 -9.53 2.76
CA GLY A 57 -8.94 -8.95 2.04
C GLY A 57 -8.84 -7.46 1.78
N HIS A 58 -8.17 -6.70 2.67
CA HIS A 58 -8.14 -5.24 2.61
C HIS A 58 -6.77 -4.70 2.18
N GLY A 59 -6.78 -3.61 1.41
CA GLY A 59 -5.60 -2.83 1.05
C GLY A 59 -5.68 -1.38 1.53
N SER A 60 -4.54 -0.69 1.59
CA SER A 60 -4.44 0.69 2.06
C SER A 60 -3.84 1.60 0.99
N CYS A 61 -4.69 2.30 0.25
CA CYS A 61 -4.34 3.13 -0.91
C CYS A 61 -4.00 4.57 -0.52
N TYR A 62 -2.98 5.15 -1.17
CA TYR A 62 -2.61 6.57 -1.05
C TYR A 62 -1.61 6.97 -2.14
N ALA A 63 -1.67 8.23 -2.61
CA ALA A 63 -0.73 8.75 -3.59
C ALA A 63 0.73 8.70 -3.07
N GLU A 64 1.65 8.22 -3.89
CA GLU A 64 3.02 7.92 -3.51
C GLU A 64 3.99 8.71 -4.39
N MET A 65 5.07 9.19 -3.79
CA MET A 65 6.14 9.82 -4.53
C MET A 65 7.40 9.05 -4.19
N ASP A 66 7.80 8.18 -5.12
CA ASP A 66 9.04 7.45 -5.03
C ASP A 66 10.17 8.39 -5.42
N ILE A 67 10.67 9.12 -4.43
CA ILE A 67 11.77 10.07 -4.62
C ILE A 67 13.05 9.33 -5.05
N ARG A 68 13.24 8.09 -4.57
CA ARG A 68 14.42 7.29 -4.86
C ARG A 68 14.19 5.80 -4.65
N GLU A 69 13.95 5.08 -5.73
CA GLU A 69 14.07 3.63 -5.80
C GLU A 69 15.38 3.27 -6.51
N ALA A 70 16.35 2.69 -5.81
CA ALA A 70 17.69 2.52 -6.37
C ALA A 70 18.46 1.33 -5.79
N ASN A 71 19.41 0.83 -6.59
CA ASN A 71 20.46 -0.08 -6.17
C ASN A 71 21.81 0.38 -6.78
N SER A 72 22.86 -0.45 -6.73
CA SER A 72 24.17 -0.09 -7.25
C SER A 72 24.24 0.03 -8.78
N MET A 73 23.20 -0.40 -9.50
CA MET A 73 23.15 -0.48 -10.96
C MET A 73 22.22 0.57 -11.59
N ALA A 74 21.11 0.91 -10.93
CA ALA A 74 20.09 1.80 -11.48
C ALA A 74 19.31 2.56 -10.40
N THR A 75 18.64 3.64 -10.81
CA THR A 75 17.75 4.45 -9.97
C THR A 75 16.54 4.92 -10.77
N ALA A 76 15.38 5.02 -10.12
CA ALA A 76 14.18 5.65 -10.64
C ALA A 76 13.66 6.71 -9.65
N TYR A 77 13.08 7.77 -10.18
CA TYR A 77 12.15 8.63 -9.46
C TYR A 77 10.77 8.49 -10.09
N THR A 78 9.74 8.25 -9.29
CA THR A 78 8.43 7.83 -9.80
C THR A 78 7.29 8.48 -9.01
N PRO A 79 6.68 9.56 -9.51
CA PRO A 79 5.40 10.02 -8.99
C PRO A 79 4.29 9.03 -9.37
N HIS A 80 3.48 8.65 -8.39
CA HIS A 80 2.29 7.85 -8.54
C HIS A 80 1.08 8.58 -7.95
N SER A 81 0.07 8.82 -8.79
CA SER A 81 -1.15 9.51 -8.37
C SER A 81 -2.26 8.53 -8.02
N CYS A 82 -3.25 9.02 -7.26
CA CYS A 82 -4.51 8.33 -7.04
C CYS A 82 -5.65 9.34 -7.16
N ASP A 83 -6.88 8.86 -7.35
CA ASP A 83 -8.09 9.69 -7.39
C ASP A 83 -8.30 10.52 -6.11
N THR A 84 -7.77 10.02 -4.98
CA THR A 84 -7.82 10.72 -3.70
C THR A 84 -6.42 10.87 -3.10
N ILE A 85 -6.18 12.04 -2.50
CA ILE A 85 -4.93 12.35 -1.79
C ILE A 85 -4.97 11.97 -0.31
N THR A 86 -6.04 11.33 0.16
CA THR A 86 -6.18 10.87 1.54
C THR A 86 -6.17 9.37 1.59
N GLN A 87 -5.72 8.76 2.70
CA GLN A 87 -5.69 7.30 2.78
C GLN A 87 -7.10 6.73 2.69
N ALA A 88 -7.27 5.78 1.79
CA ALA A 88 -8.49 5.04 1.53
C ALA A 88 -8.24 3.53 1.66
N MET A 89 -9.23 2.80 2.11
CA MET A 89 -9.19 1.34 2.13
C MET A 89 -9.92 0.82 0.89
N CYS A 90 -9.39 -0.22 0.30
CA CYS A 90 -9.98 -0.97 -0.81
C CYS A 90 -10.15 -2.43 -0.41
N ASP A 91 -10.92 -3.18 -1.21
CA ASP A 91 -11.26 -4.57 -0.94
C ASP A 91 -10.96 -5.46 -2.16
N GLY A 92 -10.33 -6.61 -1.89
CA GLY A 92 -10.11 -7.67 -2.88
C GLY A 92 -9.36 -7.18 -4.12
N ASP A 93 -9.76 -7.68 -5.29
CA ASP A 93 -9.15 -7.30 -6.57
C ASP A 93 -9.48 -5.85 -6.99
N GLY A 94 -10.49 -5.23 -6.38
CA GLY A 94 -10.79 -3.79 -6.57
C GLY A 94 -9.72 -2.87 -5.96
N CYS A 95 -8.70 -3.43 -5.29
CA CYS A 95 -7.55 -2.68 -4.83
C CYS A 95 -6.56 -2.30 -5.94
N GLY A 96 -6.50 -3.05 -7.05
CA GLY A 96 -5.40 -2.89 -7.99
C GLY A 96 -4.04 -3.25 -7.40
N GLY A 97 -2.98 -2.75 -8.03
CA GLY A 97 -1.60 -2.94 -7.57
C GLY A 97 -1.10 -4.37 -7.69
N THR A 98 0.07 -4.62 -7.10
CA THR A 98 0.80 -5.90 -7.21
C THR A 98 0.07 -7.10 -6.61
N TYR A 99 -0.81 -6.88 -5.61
CA TYR A 99 -1.46 -7.96 -4.85
C TYR A 99 -2.93 -8.21 -5.26
N SER A 100 -3.25 -7.97 -6.52
CA SER A 100 -4.59 -8.13 -7.09
C SER A 100 -4.55 -8.83 -8.45
N ALA A 101 -5.64 -9.47 -8.85
CA ALA A 101 -5.76 -10.13 -10.15
C ALA A 101 -5.74 -9.13 -11.32
N ASP A 102 -6.35 -7.96 -11.13
CA ASP A 102 -6.26 -6.83 -12.05
C ASP A 102 -5.43 -5.73 -11.41
N ARG A 103 -4.23 -5.48 -11.95
CA ARG A 103 -3.31 -4.44 -11.47
C ARG A 103 -3.91 -3.04 -11.55
N TYR A 104 -4.78 -2.78 -12.52
CA TYR A 104 -5.36 -1.46 -12.77
C TYR A 104 -6.80 -1.33 -12.27
N GLY A 105 -7.30 -2.34 -11.55
CA GLY A 105 -8.67 -2.37 -11.03
C GLY A 105 -8.95 -1.43 -9.84
N GLY A 106 -7.93 -0.72 -9.35
CA GLY A 106 -8.00 0.21 -8.23
C GLY A 106 -8.06 1.69 -8.63
N THR A 107 -7.98 2.58 -7.65
CA THR A 107 -8.06 4.04 -7.82
C THR A 107 -6.70 4.75 -7.86
N CYS A 108 -5.62 3.98 -7.93
CA CYS A 108 -4.24 4.47 -7.89
C CYS A 108 -3.50 4.00 -9.13
N ASP A 109 -2.55 4.80 -9.59
CA ASP A 109 -1.62 4.44 -10.66
C ASP A 109 -0.51 3.56 -10.08
N PRO A 110 -0.52 2.24 -10.37
CA PRO A 110 0.46 1.32 -9.81
C PRO A 110 1.81 1.40 -10.55
N ASP A 111 1.90 2.04 -11.70
CA ASP A 111 3.13 2.07 -12.51
C ASP A 111 3.86 3.40 -12.37
N GLY A 112 3.10 4.48 -12.27
CA GLY A 112 3.63 5.83 -12.13
C GLY A 112 4.28 6.35 -13.41
N CYS A 113 4.70 7.60 -13.36
CA CYS A 113 5.47 8.22 -14.42
C CYS A 113 6.95 8.23 -14.05
N HIS A 114 7.62 7.08 -14.18
CA HIS A 114 9.03 6.97 -13.77
C HIS A 114 9.95 7.73 -14.72
N PHE A 115 11.11 8.06 -14.16
CA PHE A 115 12.29 8.36 -14.94
C PHE A 115 13.45 7.58 -14.34
N ASN A 116 14.03 6.73 -15.17
CA ASN A 116 15.25 6.00 -14.88
C ASN A 116 16.20 6.30 -16.03
N SER A 117 17.37 6.88 -15.75
CA SER A 117 18.30 7.34 -16.79
C SER A 117 18.77 6.25 -17.77
N TYR A 118 18.64 4.98 -17.39
CA TYR A 118 18.99 3.85 -18.24
C TYR A 118 17.82 3.38 -19.13
N ARG A 119 16.58 3.60 -18.70
CA ARG A 119 15.36 3.05 -19.31
C ARG A 119 14.98 3.76 -20.61
#